data_AF-I3ZB39-F1
#
_entry.id   AF-I3ZB39-F1
#
_cell.length_a   1.000
_cell.length_b   1.000
_cell.length_c   1.000
_cell.angle_alpha   90.00
_cell.angle_beta   90.00
_cell.angle_gamma   90.00
#
_symmetry.space_group_name_H-M   'P 1'
#
loop_
_entity.id
_entity.type
_entity.pdbx_description
1 polymer ?
#
loop_
_entity_poly.entity_id
_entity_poly.type
_entity_poly.pdbx_seq_one_letter_code
_entity_poly.pdbx_strand_id
1 'polypeptide(L)'
;MKRLLPKLSILCVLSSAAWGQQPADIKPAAAKAAFTIADVHASPRVSFPNSDSGQLRGERYSLHQATLVDMIALAYGVKPEMVQGGPSWLELPRFDVTAKADPKTSDAELKRMLQALLADRFKLVVHKGEAPMPAFLLTAPSGKPKMQQSKDGETKSCKADTTPPAPGEVPLFVLACTHMSSEEIATFLSQAAGNFLTEPVLDQTGLEGAWDFTLSFTGPRERAKAGAAAVSIFDAVEKDLGLKLELKTAPRLVWIVDSVTEKPTPNSPAVVKELPTLAPTEFEVSTIKPAKPDAQPGGRVANGQMNITATTLKNLFSFVWDFNSNDPQLLANAPAWLDKDKFDFFAKAVMPEQIPGRPPVQFYEVEFRQMLQTLLMDRFQMKVHREDRPIFAYKMVADHPKLTKADPTKRTHCKQGPGPDGKDPRVVNPMLTALLTCQNITMKQLGEQLTQFATGYIYTPVLDETGLTGGYDLTLAWSSAALTILRPPPPPGQPEEALSADAVTLYDAMQKQLGIRMVKEKRPVSVLVIDHIEETPTPN
;
A
#
# COMPACT_ATOMS: atom_id res chain seq x y z
N MET A 1 -72.22 36.40 -17.38
CA MET A 1 -71.22 37.00 -18.29
C MET A 1 -70.89 38.41 -17.83
N LYS A 2 -69.60 38.75 -17.84
CA LYS A 2 -68.96 40.09 -17.84
C LYS A 2 -68.94 40.93 -16.55
N ARG A 3 -67.70 40.99 -16.04
CA ARG A 3 -67.02 41.84 -15.04
C ARG A 3 -67.47 43.30 -14.92
N LEU A 4 -67.38 43.83 -13.70
CA LEU A 4 -66.84 45.17 -13.39
C LEU A 4 -66.45 45.27 -11.90
N LEU A 5 -65.17 45.63 -11.65
CA LEU A 5 -64.63 46.21 -10.41
C LEU A 5 -65.24 47.62 -10.20
N PRO A 6 -65.32 48.21 -8.97
CA PRO A 6 -64.11 48.67 -8.25
C PRO A 6 -64.14 48.90 -6.70
N LYS A 7 -62.92 48.92 -6.13
CA LYS A 7 -62.33 49.82 -5.10
C LYS A 7 -62.80 49.86 -3.61
N LEU A 8 -61.74 49.93 -2.77
CA LEU A 8 -61.58 50.60 -1.46
C LEU A 8 -62.26 49.91 -0.24
N SER A 9 -61.67 49.71 0.94
CA SER A 9 -60.74 50.55 1.72
C SER A 9 -60.00 49.74 2.82
N ILE A 10 -58.77 50.17 3.11
CA ILE A 10 -58.11 50.38 4.43
C ILE A 10 -58.60 49.53 5.62
N LEU A 11 -57.68 48.79 6.27
CA LEU A 11 -57.68 48.69 7.73
C LEU A 11 -56.27 48.49 8.30
N CYS A 12 -56.06 49.15 9.44
CA CYS A 12 -54.82 49.49 10.10
C CYS A 12 -53.99 48.31 10.62
N VAL A 13 -52.67 48.52 10.56
CA VAL A 13 -51.64 47.79 11.30
C VAL A 13 -51.65 48.28 12.75
N LEU A 14 -51.79 47.35 13.70
CA LEU A 14 -51.34 47.53 15.08
C LEU A 14 -50.57 46.28 15.52
N SER A 15 -49.32 46.53 15.88
CA SER A 15 -48.29 45.60 16.27
C SER A 15 -48.44 45.16 17.72
N SER A 16 -48.09 43.91 18.02
CA SER A 16 -47.50 43.55 19.31
C SER A 16 -46.56 42.36 19.13
N ALA A 17 -45.35 42.54 19.66
CA ALA A 17 -44.15 41.76 19.41
C ALA A 17 -44.22 40.33 19.94
N ALA A 18 -43.76 39.38 19.12
CA ALA A 18 -43.23 38.12 19.57
C ALA A 18 -41.72 38.12 19.25
N TRP A 19 -40.89 37.96 20.28
CA TRP A 19 -39.46 37.77 20.16
C TRP A 19 -39.17 36.49 19.37
N GLY A 20 -38.91 36.61 18.07
CA GLY A 20 -38.20 35.60 17.32
C GLY A 20 -36.71 35.72 17.64
N GLN A 21 -36.15 34.74 18.34
CA GLN A 21 -34.70 34.53 18.30
C GLN A 21 -34.33 34.19 16.85
N GLN A 22 -33.75 35.17 16.15
CA GLN A 22 -32.97 34.90 14.94
C GLN A 22 -31.89 33.89 15.31
N PRO A 23 -31.69 32.82 14.53
CA PRO A 23 -30.48 32.03 14.67
C PRO A 23 -29.31 32.99 14.47
N ALA A 24 -28.46 33.07 15.49
CA ALA A 24 -27.30 33.93 15.47
C ALA A 24 -26.51 33.64 14.18
N ASP A 25 -26.28 34.69 13.39
CA ASP A 25 -25.28 34.69 12.33
C ASP A 25 -23.96 34.23 12.95
N ILE A 26 -23.57 32.98 12.65
CA ILE A 26 -22.24 32.48 12.96
C ILE A 26 -21.28 33.25 12.05
N LYS A 27 -20.66 34.30 12.60
CA LYS A 27 -19.44 34.88 12.03
C LYS A 27 -18.42 33.75 11.77
N PRO A 28 -17.71 33.75 10.63
CA PRO A 28 -16.78 32.69 10.30
C PRO A 28 -15.57 32.77 11.23
N ALA A 29 -15.51 31.88 12.21
CA ALA A 29 -14.38 31.72 13.12
C ALA A 29 -13.74 30.34 12.92
N ALA A 30 -12.91 30.23 11.91
CA ALA A 30 -11.69 29.43 11.89
C ALA A 30 -10.94 29.80 10.61
N ALA A 31 -9.69 30.27 10.72
CA ALA A 31 -8.77 30.14 9.61
C ALA A 31 -8.81 28.65 9.21
N LYS A 32 -9.21 28.35 7.97
CA LYS A 32 -9.25 26.96 7.48
C LYS A 32 -7.92 26.31 7.84
N ALA A 33 -7.97 25.16 8.49
CA ALA A 33 -6.84 24.25 8.60
C ALA A 33 -6.27 24.07 7.18
N ALA A 34 -5.21 24.78 6.83
CA ALA A 34 -4.67 24.84 5.49
C ALA A 34 -3.17 25.05 5.56
N PHE A 35 -2.45 24.37 4.67
CA PHE A 35 -1.03 24.64 4.49
C PHE A 35 -0.81 26.07 4.03
N THR A 36 0.22 26.72 4.56
CA THR A 36 0.59 28.09 4.15
C THR A 36 0.90 28.13 2.66
N ILE A 37 1.58 27.09 2.18
CA ILE A 37 1.88 26.87 0.77
C ILE A 37 2.07 25.37 0.51
N ALA A 38 1.69 24.91 -0.68
CA ALA A 38 1.82 23.52 -1.08
C ALA A 38 2.18 23.38 -2.56
N ASP A 39 3.13 22.49 -2.81
CA ASP A 39 3.48 21.93 -4.10
C ASP A 39 2.84 20.55 -4.23
N VAL A 40 2.08 20.38 -5.30
CA VAL A 40 1.44 19.11 -5.67
C VAL A 40 1.78 18.85 -7.12
N HIS A 41 2.36 17.69 -7.40
CA HIS A 41 2.66 17.28 -8.77
C HIS A 41 2.56 15.76 -8.91
N ALA A 42 2.45 15.28 -10.16
CA ALA A 42 2.55 13.86 -10.43
C ALA A 42 3.92 13.34 -9.98
N SER A 43 3.96 12.18 -9.33
CA SER A 43 5.20 11.58 -8.90
C SER A 43 5.99 11.06 -10.10
N PRO A 44 7.34 11.07 -10.05
CA PRO A 44 8.14 10.35 -11.03
C PRO A 44 7.83 8.85 -10.95
N ARG A 45 7.95 8.13 -12.07
CA ARG A 45 7.81 6.67 -12.04
C ARG A 45 8.96 6.07 -11.24
N VAL A 46 8.62 5.09 -10.40
CA VAL A 46 9.57 4.25 -9.67
C VAL A 46 9.17 2.79 -9.79
N SER A 47 10.12 1.88 -9.61
CA SER A 47 9.98 0.44 -9.77
C SER A 47 9.08 -0.16 -8.69
N PHE A 48 9.14 0.39 -7.48
CA PHE A 48 8.37 -0.04 -6.32
C PHE A 48 7.73 1.17 -5.64
N PRO A 49 6.61 1.68 -6.17
CA PRO A 49 5.96 2.83 -5.59
C PRO A 49 5.27 2.42 -4.29
N ASN A 50 5.69 3.02 -3.18
CA ASN A 50 5.03 2.90 -1.89
C ASN A 50 4.62 4.30 -1.44
N SER A 51 3.33 4.49 -1.16
CA SER A 51 2.87 5.70 -0.50
C SER A 51 3.42 5.74 0.91
N ASP A 52 3.93 6.88 1.33
CA ASP A 52 4.20 7.12 2.74
C ASP A 52 2.93 7.60 3.49
N SER A 53 3.04 7.75 4.82
CA SER A 53 1.91 8.14 5.68
C SER A 53 1.75 9.65 5.84
N GLY A 54 2.52 10.45 5.10
CA GLY A 54 2.65 11.89 5.29
C GLY A 54 3.37 12.24 6.60
N GLN A 55 4.45 13.02 6.54
CA GLN A 55 5.19 13.42 7.74
C GLN A 55 5.48 14.91 7.76
N LEU A 56 5.33 15.53 8.94
CA LEU A 56 5.79 16.88 9.21
C LEU A 56 7.16 16.86 9.89
N ARG A 57 8.19 17.35 9.19
CA ARG A 57 9.56 17.53 9.68
C ARG A 57 9.89 19.02 9.74
N GLY A 58 10.05 19.56 10.95
CA GLY A 58 10.11 21.01 11.12
C GLY A 58 8.85 21.66 10.55
N GLU A 59 9.01 22.62 9.64
CA GLU A 59 7.89 23.28 8.96
C GLU A 59 7.40 22.54 7.69
N ARG A 60 8.04 21.44 7.28
CA ARG A 60 7.77 20.79 5.99
C ARG A 60 6.97 19.50 6.17
N TYR A 61 5.78 19.48 5.60
CA TYR A 61 5.01 18.28 5.36
C TYR A 61 5.40 17.66 4.01
N SER A 62 5.67 16.36 4.00
CA SER A 62 5.96 15.59 2.77
C SER A 62 5.09 14.35 2.72
N LEU A 63 4.57 14.03 1.54
CA LEU A 63 3.87 12.80 1.19
C LEU A 63 4.26 12.40 -0.23
N HIS A 64 4.85 11.23 -0.42
CA HIS A 64 5.38 10.79 -1.72
C HIS A 64 4.64 9.59 -2.26
N GLN A 65 4.61 9.47 -3.60
CA GLN A 65 4.09 8.32 -4.35
C GLN A 65 2.65 7.92 -3.95
N ALA A 66 1.84 8.87 -3.48
CA ALA A 66 0.51 8.61 -2.96
C ALA A 66 -0.53 8.63 -4.08
N THR A 67 -1.39 7.60 -4.16
CA THR A 67 -2.58 7.68 -5.01
C THR A 67 -3.60 8.65 -4.42
N LEU A 68 -4.62 9.04 -5.19
CA LEU A 68 -5.69 9.85 -4.63
C LEU A 68 -6.48 9.09 -3.55
N VAL A 69 -6.59 7.77 -3.66
CA VAL A 69 -7.18 6.93 -2.61
C VAL A 69 -6.33 6.96 -1.34
N ASP A 70 -5.01 6.82 -1.46
CA ASP A 70 -4.09 6.91 -0.31
C ASP A 70 -4.23 8.27 0.40
N MET A 71 -4.22 9.37 -0.37
CA MET A 71 -4.36 10.73 0.16
C MET A 71 -5.71 10.94 0.87
N ILE A 72 -6.81 10.46 0.30
CA ILE A 72 -8.15 10.57 0.90
C ILE A 72 -8.22 9.72 2.17
N ALA A 73 -7.79 8.46 2.10
CA ALA A 73 -7.80 7.56 3.25
C ALA A 73 -7.00 8.15 4.42
N LEU A 74 -5.81 8.68 4.14
CA LEU A 74 -4.97 9.37 5.11
C LEU A 74 -5.67 10.60 5.71
N ALA A 75 -6.22 11.48 4.86
CA ALA A 75 -6.90 12.71 5.25
C ALA A 75 -8.13 12.46 6.13
N TYR A 76 -8.86 11.37 5.90
CA TYR A 76 -10.06 11.01 6.68
C TYR A 76 -9.81 9.96 7.77
N GLY A 77 -8.56 9.50 7.93
CA GLY A 77 -8.16 8.56 8.98
C GLY A 77 -8.81 7.19 8.84
N VAL A 78 -9.01 6.72 7.60
CA VAL A 78 -9.57 5.40 7.29
C VAL A 78 -8.56 4.58 6.48
N LYS A 79 -8.81 3.28 6.30
CA LYS A 79 -8.01 2.47 5.40
C LYS A 79 -8.40 2.71 3.93
N PRO A 80 -7.51 2.52 2.94
CA PRO A 80 -7.79 2.74 1.51
C PRO A 80 -9.08 2.05 1.02
N GLU A 81 -9.35 0.83 1.46
CA GLU A 81 -10.55 0.08 1.09
C GLU A 81 -11.85 0.72 1.60
N MET A 82 -11.78 1.64 2.56
CA MET A 82 -12.93 2.38 3.09
C MET A 82 -13.26 3.64 2.28
N VAL A 83 -12.43 4.00 1.30
CA VAL A 83 -12.74 5.01 0.30
C VAL A 83 -13.40 4.28 -0.86
N GLN A 84 -14.60 4.71 -1.27
CA GLN A 84 -15.43 4.08 -2.30
C GLN A 84 -15.94 5.10 -3.31
N GLY A 85 -16.56 4.65 -4.40
CA GLY A 85 -17.08 5.53 -5.46
C GLY A 85 -15.96 6.22 -6.27
N GLY A 86 -16.28 7.35 -6.88
CA GLY A 86 -15.36 8.17 -7.66
C GLY A 86 -14.98 7.59 -9.03
N PRO A 87 -14.20 8.34 -9.82
CA PRO A 87 -13.70 7.89 -11.11
C PRO A 87 -12.83 6.64 -11.02
N SER A 88 -12.82 5.81 -12.07
CA SER A 88 -12.11 4.52 -12.07
C SER A 88 -10.59 4.63 -11.89
N TRP A 89 -10.00 5.77 -12.21
CA TRP A 89 -8.55 5.98 -12.22
C TRP A 89 -7.93 6.26 -10.85
N LEU A 90 -8.71 6.46 -9.76
CA LEU A 90 -8.18 7.00 -8.49
C LEU A 90 -7.01 6.23 -7.84
N GLU A 91 -6.89 4.94 -8.13
CA GLU A 91 -5.90 4.02 -7.56
C GLU A 91 -4.56 3.99 -8.32
N LEU A 92 -4.43 4.72 -9.44
CA LEU A 92 -3.28 4.57 -10.34
C LEU A 92 -2.35 5.79 -10.41
N PRO A 93 -2.81 7.02 -10.74
CA PRO A 93 -1.94 8.19 -10.71
C PRO A 93 -1.43 8.41 -9.30
N ARG A 94 -0.12 8.66 -9.20
CA ARG A 94 0.56 8.95 -7.95
C ARG A 94 1.02 10.40 -7.94
N PHE A 95 0.96 11.00 -6.76
CA PHE A 95 1.30 12.39 -6.53
C PHE A 95 2.26 12.52 -5.36
N ASP A 96 3.17 13.47 -5.50
CA ASP A 96 3.96 13.96 -4.39
C ASP A 96 3.34 15.28 -3.92
N VAL A 97 3.25 15.42 -2.60
CA VAL A 97 2.78 16.61 -1.91
C VAL A 97 3.90 17.07 -0.99
N THR A 98 4.34 18.30 -1.21
CA THR A 98 5.20 19.02 -0.28
C THR A 98 4.45 20.26 0.19
N ALA A 99 4.37 20.49 1.50
CA ALA A 99 3.65 21.64 2.02
C ALA A 99 4.30 22.25 3.27
N LYS A 100 3.95 23.50 3.57
CA LYS A 100 4.39 24.23 4.76
C LYS A 100 3.32 24.24 5.85
N ALA A 101 3.69 23.84 7.07
CA ALA A 101 2.84 23.87 8.27
C ALA A 101 3.64 24.33 9.50
N ASP A 102 2.96 24.75 10.56
CA ASP A 102 3.60 25.02 11.85
C ASP A 102 4.17 23.69 12.42
N PRO A 103 5.43 23.63 12.92
CA PRO A 103 6.03 22.40 13.43
C PRO A 103 5.24 21.71 14.55
N LYS A 104 4.44 22.48 15.32
CA LYS A 104 3.60 22.02 16.43
C LYS A 104 2.22 21.54 15.98
N THR A 105 1.90 21.58 14.68
CA THR A 105 0.63 21.12 14.12
C THR A 105 0.36 19.66 14.50
N SER A 106 -0.76 19.34 15.13
CA SER A 106 -1.08 17.96 15.49
C SER A 106 -1.42 17.10 14.27
N ASP A 107 -1.31 15.77 14.37
CA ASP A 107 -1.67 14.86 13.28
C ASP A 107 -3.14 15.01 12.84
N ALA A 108 -4.03 15.26 13.81
CA ALA A 108 -5.44 15.53 13.52
C ALA A 108 -5.63 16.83 12.72
N GLU A 109 -4.83 17.86 13.01
CA GLU A 109 -4.84 19.11 12.24
C GLU A 109 -4.20 18.93 10.87
N LEU A 110 -3.09 18.20 10.75
CA LEU A 110 -2.49 17.85 9.45
C LEU A 110 -3.47 17.13 8.52
N LYS A 111 -4.25 16.19 9.06
CA LYS A 111 -5.32 15.52 8.32
C LYS A 111 -6.36 16.51 7.81
N ARG A 112 -6.78 17.49 8.62
CA ARG A 112 -7.69 18.57 8.19
C ARG A 112 -7.06 19.48 7.13
N MET A 113 -5.77 19.81 7.25
CA MET A 113 -5.03 20.56 6.23
C MET A 113 -4.96 19.80 4.91
N LEU A 114 -4.76 18.48 4.95
CA LEU A 114 -4.78 17.62 3.76
C LEU A 114 -6.19 17.55 3.15
N GLN A 115 -7.26 17.45 3.95
CA GLN A 115 -8.64 17.53 3.45
C GLN A 115 -8.87 18.85 2.69
N ALA A 116 -8.44 19.98 3.25
CA ALA A 116 -8.56 21.28 2.61
C ALA A 116 -7.75 21.37 1.31
N LEU A 117 -6.53 20.80 1.29
CA LEU A 117 -5.68 20.74 0.10
C LEU A 117 -6.34 19.91 -1.00
N LEU A 118 -6.89 18.73 -0.69
CA LEU A 118 -7.54 17.87 -1.68
C LEU A 118 -8.81 18.52 -2.25
N ALA A 119 -9.61 19.17 -1.40
CA ALA A 119 -10.79 19.91 -1.83
C ALA A 119 -10.43 21.08 -2.76
N ASP A 120 -9.34 21.81 -2.48
CA ASP A 120 -8.92 22.94 -3.31
C ASP A 120 -8.23 22.48 -4.60
N ARG A 121 -7.22 21.61 -4.49
CA ARG A 121 -6.33 21.27 -5.61
C ARG A 121 -6.94 20.24 -6.55
N PHE A 122 -7.67 19.26 -6.02
CA PHE A 122 -8.29 18.19 -6.80
C PHE A 122 -9.81 18.32 -6.91
N LYS A 123 -10.40 19.40 -6.38
CA LYS A 123 -11.85 19.61 -6.36
C LYS A 123 -12.61 18.42 -5.74
N LEU A 124 -11.97 17.79 -4.74
CA LEU A 124 -12.51 16.61 -4.07
C LEU A 124 -13.82 16.94 -3.37
N VAL A 125 -14.85 16.14 -3.65
CA VAL A 125 -16.11 16.10 -2.92
C VAL A 125 -16.33 14.68 -2.43
N VAL A 126 -16.55 14.52 -1.12
CA VAL A 126 -16.85 13.23 -0.49
C VAL A 126 -17.98 13.35 0.52
N HIS A 127 -18.67 12.25 0.76
CA HIS A 127 -19.63 12.11 1.85
C HIS A 127 -19.50 10.76 2.54
N LYS A 128 -20.06 10.64 3.75
CA LYS A 128 -20.18 9.34 4.42
C LYS A 128 -21.34 8.56 3.83
N GLY A 129 -21.13 7.28 3.54
CA GLY A 129 -22.17 6.38 3.08
C GLY A 129 -21.91 4.96 3.52
N GLU A 130 -22.62 4.02 2.91
CA GLU A 130 -22.45 2.58 3.13
C GLU A 130 -22.10 1.88 1.83
N ALA A 131 -21.20 0.90 1.89
CA ALA A 131 -20.88 0.03 0.76
C ALA A 131 -20.93 -1.45 1.17
N PRO A 132 -21.41 -2.34 0.29
CA PRO A 132 -21.33 -3.77 0.51
C PRO A 132 -19.88 -4.24 0.38
N MET A 133 -19.33 -4.78 1.47
CA MET A 133 -17.92 -5.22 1.52
C MET A 133 -17.80 -6.57 2.24
N PRO A 134 -16.76 -7.37 1.93
CA PRO A 134 -16.47 -8.58 2.68
C PRO A 134 -16.24 -8.29 4.18
N ALA A 135 -16.81 -9.14 5.02
CA ALA A 135 -16.62 -9.13 6.47
C ALA A 135 -16.92 -10.52 7.04
N PHE A 136 -16.29 -10.87 8.16
CA PHE A 136 -16.69 -12.03 8.95
C PHE A 136 -17.82 -11.62 9.88
N LEU A 137 -19.00 -12.21 9.70
CA LEU A 137 -20.15 -11.96 10.56
C LEU A 137 -20.11 -12.93 11.75
N LEU A 138 -20.02 -12.37 12.96
CA LEU A 138 -20.11 -13.12 14.20
C LEU A 138 -21.58 -13.19 14.61
N THR A 139 -22.16 -14.38 14.62
CA THR A 139 -23.57 -14.63 14.93
C THR A 139 -23.73 -15.61 16.08
N ALA A 140 -24.91 -15.62 16.71
CA ALA A 140 -25.29 -16.58 17.74
C ALA A 140 -26.47 -17.44 17.25
N PRO A 141 -26.24 -18.48 16.40
CA PRO A 141 -27.32 -19.20 15.73
C PRO A 141 -28.33 -19.85 16.69
N SER A 142 -27.87 -20.27 17.86
CA SER A 142 -28.68 -20.89 18.93
C SER A 142 -29.30 -19.87 19.88
N GLY A 143 -28.91 -18.59 19.80
CA GLY A 143 -29.25 -17.53 20.77
C GLY A 143 -28.69 -17.72 22.18
N LYS A 144 -28.03 -18.85 22.47
CA LYS A 144 -27.42 -19.17 23.76
C LYS A 144 -25.93 -19.43 23.56
N PRO A 145 -25.04 -18.49 23.97
CA PRO A 145 -23.61 -18.72 23.89
C PRO A 145 -23.19 -19.79 24.90
N LYS A 146 -22.03 -20.43 24.65
CA LYS A 146 -21.37 -21.32 25.62
C LYS A 146 -20.50 -20.58 26.63
N MET A 147 -20.34 -19.27 26.43
CA MET A 147 -19.62 -18.37 27.31
C MET A 147 -20.38 -18.18 28.63
N GLN A 148 -19.65 -17.86 29.69
CA GLN A 148 -20.24 -17.55 30.98
C GLN A 148 -20.56 -16.06 31.05
N GLN A 149 -21.73 -15.69 31.56
CA GLN A 149 -22.03 -14.28 31.80
C GLN A 149 -21.17 -13.77 32.97
N SER A 150 -20.49 -12.65 32.77
CA SER A 150 -19.60 -12.06 33.76
C SER A 150 -20.36 -11.52 34.96
N LYS A 151 -19.70 -11.43 36.11
CA LYS A 151 -20.29 -10.86 37.32
C LYS A 151 -20.15 -9.33 37.32
N ASP A 152 -21.09 -8.66 37.99
CA ASP A 152 -21.00 -7.22 38.21
C ASP A 152 -19.74 -6.86 39.01
N GLY A 153 -18.99 -5.87 38.52
CA GLY A 153 -17.76 -5.39 39.15
C GLY A 153 -16.47 -6.12 38.75
N GLU A 154 -16.53 -7.11 37.86
CA GLU A 154 -15.32 -7.69 37.26
C GLU A 154 -14.61 -6.72 36.32
N THR A 155 -13.28 -6.77 36.34
CA THR A 155 -12.46 -5.98 35.42
C THR A 155 -12.27 -6.71 34.09
N LYS A 156 -12.46 -5.99 32.99
CA LYS A 156 -12.12 -6.46 31.65
C LYS A 156 -10.65 -6.90 31.56
N SER A 157 -10.42 -8.12 31.11
CA SER A 157 -9.08 -8.68 30.91
C SER A 157 -9.13 -9.70 29.79
N CYS A 158 -8.09 -9.79 28.97
CA CYS A 158 -7.85 -11.00 28.19
C CYS A 158 -6.37 -11.31 28.14
N LYS A 159 -5.99 -12.51 28.57
CA LYS A 159 -4.59 -12.92 28.74
C LYS A 159 -4.34 -14.21 27.99
N ALA A 160 -3.21 -14.25 27.29
CA ALA A 160 -2.69 -15.49 26.73
C ALA A 160 -2.23 -16.40 27.86
N ASP A 161 -2.62 -17.67 27.80
CA ASP A 161 -2.01 -18.69 28.64
C ASP A 161 -0.60 -18.96 28.11
N THR A 162 0.40 -18.73 28.96
CA THR A 162 1.81 -18.93 28.64
C THR A 162 2.34 -20.25 29.22
N THR A 163 1.47 -21.13 29.69
CA THR A 163 1.87 -22.43 30.24
C THR A 163 2.54 -23.27 29.14
N PRO A 164 3.76 -23.80 29.36
CA PRO A 164 4.43 -24.63 28.38
C PRO A 164 3.60 -25.87 28.02
N PRO A 165 3.52 -26.26 26.73
CA PRO A 165 2.81 -27.47 26.33
C PRO A 165 3.50 -28.71 26.93
N ALA A 166 2.73 -29.78 27.14
CA ALA A 166 3.31 -31.05 27.55
C ALA A 166 4.27 -31.59 26.46
N PRO A 167 5.30 -32.38 26.83
CA PRO A 167 6.22 -32.96 25.85
C PRO A 167 5.46 -33.77 24.77
N GLY A 168 5.66 -33.40 23.51
CA GLY A 168 5.02 -34.05 22.36
C GLY A 168 3.74 -33.40 21.86
N GLU A 169 3.18 -32.43 22.58
CA GLU A 169 1.99 -31.71 22.14
C GLU A 169 2.33 -30.53 21.19
N VAL A 170 1.38 -30.19 20.33
CA VAL A 170 1.45 -28.98 19.51
C VAL A 170 0.83 -27.84 20.29
N PRO A 171 1.55 -26.75 20.58
CA PRO A 171 1.02 -25.68 21.42
C PRO A 171 -0.20 -25.02 20.77
N LEU A 172 -1.27 -24.87 21.54
CA LEU A 172 -2.42 -24.06 21.18
C LEU A 172 -2.18 -22.61 21.63
N PHE A 173 -2.76 -21.68 20.88
CA PHE A 173 -2.94 -20.32 21.36
C PHE A 173 -4.21 -20.29 22.19
N VAL A 174 -4.04 -20.18 23.51
CA VAL A 174 -5.14 -20.20 24.48
C VAL A 174 -5.27 -18.82 25.10
N LEU A 175 -6.49 -18.28 25.11
CA LEU A 175 -6.81 -16.96 25.63
C LEU A 175 -7.91 -17.09 26.66
N ALA A 176 -7.66 -16.62 27.89
CA ALA A 176 -8.68 -16.48 28.92
C ALA A 176 -9.10 -15.01 28.99
N CYS A 177 -10.35 -14.75 28.61
CA CYS A 177 -10.93 -13.42 28.61
C CYS A 177 -12.07 -13.32 29.64
N THR A 178 -12.19 -12.15 30.27
CA THR A 178 -13.23 -11.82 31.24
C THR A 178 -13.84 -10.47 30.93
N HIS A 179 -15.14 -10.34 31.22
CA HIS A 179 -15.91 -9.11 31.14
C HIS A 179 -15.84 -8.42 29.77
N MET A 180 -16.12 -9.18 28.70
CA MET A 180 -16.15 -8.67 27.32
C MET A 180 -17.57 -8.68 26.73
N SER A 181 -17.99 -7.55 26.18
CA SER A 181 -19.20 -7.47 25.35
C SER A 181 -19.02 -8.19 24.00
N SER A 182 -20.11 -8.51 23.31
CA SER A 182 -20.06 -9.17 21.99
C SER A 182 -19.33 -8.34 20.92
N GLU A 183 -19.45 -7.01 20.94
CA GLU A 183 -18.73 -6.10 20.04
C GLU A 183 -17.21 -6.14 20.31
N GLU A 184 -16.83 -6.21 21.59
CA GLU A 184 -15.43 -6.33 21.98
C GLU A 184 -14.86 -7.70 21.62
N ILE A 185 -15.66 -8.77 21.72
CA ILE A 185 -15.28 -10.11 21.25
C ILE A 185 -15.01 -10.08 19.75
N ALA A 186 -15.89 -9.47 18.94
CA ALA A 186 -15.67 -9.33 17.50
C ALA A 186 -14.37 -8.57 17.19
N THR A 187 -14.18 -7.40 17.81
CA THR A 187 -12.95 -6.60 17.67
C THR A 187 -11.71 -7.40 18.05
N PHE A 188 -11.78 -8.14 19.15
CA PHE A 188 -10.68 -8.97 19.63
C PHE A 188 -10.37 -10.13 18.71
N LEU A 189 -11.37 -10.86 18.21
CA LEU A 189 -11.18 -11.95 17.25
C LEU A 189 -10.46 -11.46 15.99
N SER A 190 -10.86 -10.28 15.48
CA SER A 190 -10.19 -9.66 14.33
C SER A 190 -8.71 -9.38 14.59
N GLN A 191 -8.34 -8.98 15.81
CA GLN A 191 -6.95 -8.71 16.19
C GLN A 191 -6.15 -9.98 16.49
N ALA A 192 -6.68 -10.87 17.34
CA ALA A 192 -6.00 -12.08 17.80
C ALA A 192 -5.81 -13.11 16.69
N ALA A 193 -6.75 -13.20 15.75
CA ALA A 193 -6.73 -14.13 14.63
C ALA A 193 -6.55 -13.45 13.26
N GLY A 194 -5.96 -12.25 13.21
CA GLY A 194 -5.80 -11.47 11.97
C GLY A 194 -4.98 -12.16 10.86
N ASN A 195 -4.17 -13.17 11.21
CA ASN A 195 -3.49 -14.04 10.23
C ASN A 195 -4.44 -15.00 9.48
N PHE A 196 -5.66 -15.17 9.98
CA PHE A 196 -6.70 -16.06 9.44
C PHE A 196 -7.94 -15.28 9.00
N LEU A 197 -8.29 -14.24 9.75
CA LEU A 197 -9.41 -13.35 9.49
C LEU A 197 -8.88 -12.11 8.76
N THR A 198 -8.75 -12.20 7.44
CA THR A 198 -8.21 -11.12 6.59
C THR A 198 -9.17 -9.95 6.39
N GLU A 199 -10.44 -10.12 6.79
CA GLU A 199 -11.51 -9.13 6.74
C GLU A 199 -11.94 -8.80 8.18
N PRO A 200 -12.56 -7.64 8.45
CA PRO A 200 -13.02 -7.31 9.80
C PRO A 200 -14.11 -8.26 10.27
N VAL A 201 -14.19 -8.42 11.60
CA VAL A 201 -15.27 -9.16 12.25
C VAL A 201 -16.35 -8.18 12.68
N LEU A 202 -17.59 -8.38 12.25
CA LEU A 202 -18.75 -7.56 12.63
C LEU A 202 -19.64 -8.35 13.58
N ASP A 203 -19.99 -7.75 14.71
CA ASP A 203 -20.92 -8.35 15.66
C ASP A 203 -22.36 -8.28 15.13
N GLN A 204 -22.97 -9.46 14.99
CA GLN A 204 -24.38 -9.67 14.68
C GLN A 204 -24.96 -10.76 15.60
N THR A 205 -24.41 -10.89 16.80
CA THR A 205 -24.85 -11.89 17.77
C THR A 205 -26.15 -11.49 18.47
N GLY A 206 -26.36 -10.18 18.66
CA GLY A 206 -27.48 -9.64 19.44
C GLY A 206 -27.38 -9.97 20.93
N LEU A 207 -26.20 -10.37 21.42
CA LEU A 207 -26.00 -10.72 22.82
C LEU A 207 -25.82 -9.45 23.66
N GLU A 208 -26.55 -9.37 24.76
CA GLU A 208 -26.43 -8.29 25.74
C GLU A 208 -25.54 -8.72 26.92
N GLY A 209 -24.93 -7.75 27.60
CA GLY A 209 -24.06 -7.98 28.74
C GLY A 209 -22.59 -8.28 28.38
N ALA A 210 -21.84 -8.74 29.38
CA ALA A 210 -20.44 -9.09 29.27
C ALA A 210 -20.23 -10.58 29.55
N TRP A 211 -19.22 -11.15 28.91
CA TRP A 211 -18.97 -12.59 28.88
C TRP A 211 -17.52 -12.92 29.24
N ASP A 212 -17.39 -14.02 29.98
CA ASP A 212 -16.14 -14.70 30.30
C ASP A 212 -16.04 -15.96 29.45
N PHE A 213 -14.86 -16.17 28.87
CA PHE A 213 -14.62 -17.31 27.99
C PHE A 213 -13.15 -17.64 27.88
N THR A 214 -12.89 -18.89 27.51
CA THR A 214 -11.59 -19.33 27.04
C THR A 214 -11.70 -19.64 25.55
N LEU A 215 -10.75 -19.19 24.74
CA LEU A 215 -10.68 -19.49 23.32
C LEU A 215 -9.36 -20.19 23.01
N SER A 216 -9.42 -21.35 22.35
CA SER A 216 -8.24 -22.15 22.05
C SER A 216 -8.17 -22.52 20.56
N PHE A 217 -7.12 -22.07 19.86
CA PHE A 217 -6.92 -22.41 18.44
C PHE A 217 -5.45 -22.61 18.08
N THR A 218 -5.18 -23.25 16.95
CA THR A 218 -3.81 -23.47 16.48
C THR A 218 -3.26 -22.22 15.80
N GLY A 219 -2.15 -21.69 16.31
CA GLY A 219 -1.46 -20.54 15.73
C GLY A 219 -0.84 -20.84 14.35
N PRO A 220 -0.57 -19.81 13.53
CA PRO A 220 -0.14 -19.99 12.13
C PRO A 220 1.19 -20.74 12.00
N ARG A 221 2.12 -20.58 12.95
CA ARG A 221 3.43 -21.26 12.96
C ARG A 221 3.32 -22.76 13.21
N GLU A 222 2.33 -23.15 14.00
CA GLU A 222 2.16 -24.53 14.46
C GLU A 222 1.24 -25.36 13.56
N ARG A 223 0.54 -24.71 12.63
CA ARG A 223 -0.43 -25.37 11.75
C ARG A 223 0.17 -26.53 10.95
N ALA A 224 1.38 -26.35 10.41
CA ALA A 224 2.07 -27.39 9.65
C ALA A 224 2.38 -28.62 10.52
N LYS A 225 2.79 -28.39 11.78
CA LYS A 225 3.08 -29.45 12.75
C LYS A 225 1.80 -30.14 13.25
N ALA A 226 0.72 -29.37 13.46
CA ALA A 226 -0.57 -29.89 13.89
C ALA A 226 -1.27 -30.73 12.81
N GLY A 227 -1.06 -30.43 11.53
CA GLY A 227 -1.69 -31.16 10.42
C GLY A 227 -3.21 -31.23 10.58
N ALA A 228 -3.77 -32.44 10.49
CA ALA A 228 -5.21 -32.68 10.65
C ALA A 228 -5.75 -32.38 12.06
N ALA A 229 -4.88 -32.30 13.07
CA ALA A 229 -5.27 -31.98 14.44
C ALA A 229 -5.33 -30.45 14.70
N ALA A 230 -5.04 -29.62 13.70
CA ALA A 230 -5.11 -28.17 13.84
C ALA A 230 -6.55 -27.71 14.14
N VAL A 231 -6.73 -26.95 15.23
CA VAL A 231 -8.00 -26.32 15.58
C VAL A 231 -8.08 -25.00 14.83
N SER A 232 -9.05 -24.86 13.92
CA SER A 232 -9.27 -23.60 13.21
C SER A 232 -9.91 -22.56 14.13
N ILE A 233 -9.72 -21.26 13.82
CA ILE A 233 -10.42 -20.19 14.53
C ILE A 233 -11.94 -20.30 14.41
N PHE A 234 -12.45 -20.82 13.29
CA PHE A 234 -13.89 -21.03 13.07
C PHE A 234 -14.43 -22.12 14.01
N ASP A 235 -13.72 -23.26 14.10
CA ASP A 235 -14.07 -24.34 15.00
C ASP A 235 -13.97 -23.91 16.47
N ALA A 236 -12.94 -23.14 16.83
CA ALA A 236 -12.75 -22.65 18.20
C ALA A 236 -13.90 -21.71 18.60
N VAL A 237 -14.28 -20.77 17.74
CA VAL A 237 -15.42 -19.87 18.01
C VAL A 237 -16.74 -20.63 18.16
N GLU A 238 -16.96 -21.67 17.36
CA GLU A 238 -18.15 -22.52 17.47
C GLU A 238 -18.14 -23.42 18.71
N LYS A 239 -17.01 -24.08 18.99
CA LYS A 239 -16.90 -25.05 20.07
C LYS A 239 -16.80 -24.40 21.44
N ASP A 240 -15.99 -23.35 21.56
CA ASP A 240 -15.68 -22.71 22.83
C ASP A 240 -16.70 -21.62 23.17
N LEU A 241 -17.10 -20.80 22.20
CA LEU A 241 -18.00 -19.65 22.44
C LEU A 241 -19.46 -19.97 22.13
N GLY A 242 -19.73 -21.00 21.32
CA GLY A 242 -21.08 -21.26 20.80
C GLY A 242 -21.56 -20.21 19.81
N LEU A 243 -20.62 -19.46 19.20
CA LEU A 243 -20.87 -18.45 18.19
C LEU A 243 -20.44 -18.96 16.81
N LYS A 244 -20.84 -18.28 15.75
CA LYS A 244 -20.47 -18.67 14.39
C LYS A 244 -19.83 -17.50 13.65
N LEU A 245 -18.70 -17.75 13.01
CA LEU A 245 -18.03 -16.83 12.09
C LEU A 245 -18.29 -17.27 10.64
N GLU A 246 -18.82 -16.38 9.81
CA GLU A 246 -19.01 -16.63 8.38
C GLU A 246 -18.54 -15.45 7.55
N LEU A 247 -17.72 -15.69 6.52
CA LEU A 247 -17.36 -14.65 5.55
C LEU A 247 -18.59 -14.36 4.67
N LYS A 248 -19.13 -13.15 4.79
CA LYS A 248 -20.26 -12.66 4.01
C LYS A 248 -20.00 -11.24 3.53
N THR A 249 -20.88 -10.74 2.68
CA THR A 249 -20.93 -9.33 2.35
C THR A 249 -21.82 -8.61 3.36
N ALA A 250 -21.35 -7.47 3.88
CA ALA A 250 -22.10 -6.64 4.81
C ALA A 250 -21.95 -5.15 4.48
N PRO A 251 -22.95 -4.31 4.77
CA PRO A 251 -22.81 -2.86 4.66
C PRO A 251 -21.77 -2.36 5.65
N ARG A 252 -20.80 -1.59 5.16
CA ARG A 252 -19.78 -0.92 5.99
C ARG A 252 -19.81 0.57 5.74
N LEU A 253 -19.62 1.35 6.81
CA LEU A 253 -19.48 2.79 6.74
C LEU A 253 -18.21 3.15 5.96
N VAL A 254 -18.36 3.92 4.88
CA VAL A 254 -17.29 4.32 3.96
C VAL A 254 -17.33 5.81 3.69
N TRP A 255 -16.24 6.32 3.14
CA TRP A 255 -16.22 7.62 2.47
C TRP A 255 -16.43 7.41 0.98
N ILE A 256 -17.52 7.95 0.45
CA ILE A 256 -17.86 7.89 -0.98
C ILE A 256 -17.31 9.15 -1.65
N VAL A 257 -16.53 8.97 -2.71
CA VAL A 257 -16.06 10.03 -3.59
C VAL A 257 -17.14 10.36 -4.62
N ASP A 258 -17.70 11.56 -4.52
CA ASP A 258 -18.72 12.05 -5.45
C ASP A 258 -18.08 12.60 -6.72
N SER A 259 -17.02 13.40 -6.55
CA SER A 259 -16.29 13.98 -7.67
C SER A 259 -14.87 14.38 -7.27
N VAL A 260 -13.98 14.37 -8.27
CA VAL A 260 -12.56 14.72 -8.13
C VAL A 260 -11.97 14.89 -9.54
N THR A 261 -11.01 15.78 -9.69
CA THR A 261 -10.29 16.00 -10.95
C THR A 261 -8.95 15.27 -10.93
N GLU A 262 -8.55 14.67 -12.05
CA GLU A 262 -7.27 13.93 -12.14
C GLU A 262 -6.05 14.83 -12.01
N LYS A 263 -6.09 16.01 -12.65
CA LYS A 263 -4.99 16.98 -12.59
C LYS A 263 -5.24 17.96 -11.46
N PRO A 264 -4.29 18.16 -10.53
CA PRO A 264 -4.40 19.21 -9.54
C PRO A 264 -4.38 20.58 -10.23
N THR A 265 -4.99 21.59 -9.62
CA THR A 265 -4.81 22.97 -10.05
C THR A 265 -3.33 23.35 -10.03
N PRO A 266 -2.86 24.30 -10.87
CA PRO A 266 -1.44 24.70 -10.90
C PRO A 266 -0.92 25.18 -9.54
N ASN A 267 0.36 24.89 -9.25
CA ASN A 267 1.05 25.39 -8.05
C ASN A 267 1.19 26.92 -8.10
N SER A 268 1.21 27.54 -6.91
CA SER A 268 1.58 28.96 -6.79
C SER A 268 3.03 29.16 -7.24
N PRO A 269 3.35 30.20 -8.02
CA PRO A 269 4.75 30.53 -8.35
C PRO A 269 5.63 30.76 -7.12
N ALA A 270 5.03 31.13 -5.97
CA ALA A 270 5.74 31.35 -4.71
C ALA A 270 6.32 30.06 -4.10
N VAL A 271 5.89 28.88 -4.57
CA VAL A 271 6.34 27.56 -4.09
C VAL A 271 7.86 27.45 -4.08
N VAL A 272 8.53 27.95 -5.11
CA VAL A 272 10.00 27.88 -5.25
C VAL A 272 10.72 28.66 -4.15
N LYS A 273 10.10 29.72 -3.62
CA LYS A 273 10.71 30.61 -2.63
C LYS A 273 10.28 30.32 -1.20
N GLU A 274 9.03 29.91 -1.00
CA GLU A 274 8.40 29.84 0.33
C GLU A 274 8.33 28.43 0.90
N LEU A 275 8.48 27.39 0.06
CA LEU A 275 8.58 26.04 0.59
C LEU A 275 9.86 25.88 1.41
N PRO A 276 9.77 25.35 2.64
CA PRO A 276 10.97 24.98 3.39
C PRO A 276 11.72 23.92 2.60
N THR A 277 12.98 24.18 2.24
CA THR A 277 13.86 23.16 1.69
C THR A 277 14.12 22.11 2.75
N LEU A 278 14.06 20.82 2.41
CA LEU A 278 14.77 19.82 3.21
C LEU A 278 16.24 20.23 3.15
N ALA A 279 16.82 20.58 4.30
CA ALA A 279 18.28 20.67 4.36
C ALA A 279 18.80 19.33 3.83
N PRO A 280 19.84 19.31 2.97
CA PRO A 280 20.49 18.06 2.60
C PRO A 280 20.87 17.39 3.92
N THR A 281 20.19 16.32 4.28
CA THR A 281 20.52 15.55 5.44
C THR A 281 21.71 14.72 5.01
N GLU A 282 22.91 15.26 5.06
CA GLU A 282 24.09 14.41 4.94
C GLU A 282 24.05 13.37 6.06
N PHE A 283 24.72 12.23 5.84
CA PHE A 283 24.91 11.29 6.91
C PHE A 283 25.81 11.93 7.97
N GLU A 284 25.37 11.93 9.24
CA GLU A 284 26.20 12.31 10.40
C GLU A 284 27.49 11.48 10.41
N VAL A 285 27.36 10.20 10.07
CA VAL A 285 28.48 9.27 9.93
C VAL A 285 28.21 8.40 8.71
N SER A 286 29.19 8.29 7.82
CA SER A 286 29.16 7.31 6.74
C SER A 286 30.52 6.62 6.61
N THR A 287 30.52 5.31 6.38
CA THR A 287 31.72 4.57 6.04
C THR A 287 31.45 3.64 4.87
N ILE A 288 32.37 3.63 3.92
CA ILE A 288 32.39 2.70 2.79
C ILE A 288 33.73 1.98 2.84
N LYS A 289 33.70 0.65 2.89
CA LYS A 289 34.93 -0.16 2.97
C LYS A 289 34.77 -1.39 2.08
N PRO A 290 35.85 -1.85 1.41
CA PRO A 290 35.84 -3.17 0.79
C PRO A 290 35.44 -4.23 1.82
N ALA A 291 34.51 -5.10 1.44
CA ALA A 291 34.05 -6.19 2.28
C ALA A 291 35.13 -7.27 2.37
N LYS A 292 35.13 -8.01 3.49
CA LYS A 292 36.01 -9.18 3.62
C LYS A 292 35.61 -10.27 2.61
N PRO A 293 36.56 -11.07 2.08
CA PRO A 293 36.26 -12.10 1.09
C PRO A 293 35.19 -13.13 1.52
N ASP A 294 35.11 -13.41 2.82
CA ASP A 294 34.18 -14.36 3.45
C ASP A 294 32.90 -13.73 4.00
N ALA A 295 32.76 -12.41 3.87
CA ALA A 295 31.60 -11.68 4.37
C ALA A 295 30.31 -12.13 3.67
N GLN A 296 29.29 -12.41 4.47
CA GLN A 296 27.98 -12.81 3.96
C GLN A 296 27.16 -11.58 3.58
N PRO A 297 26.51 -11.57 2.41
CA PRO A 297 25.59 -10.49 2.04
C PRO A 297 24.47 -10.36 3.07
N GLY A 298 24.19 -9.13 3.46
CA GLY A 298 23.09 -8.85 4.38
C GLY A 298 22.96 -7.37 4.64
N GLY A 299 21.91 -6.99 5.35
CA GLY A 299 21.82 -5.62 5.81
C GLY A 299 20.47 -5.24 6.37
N ARG A 300 20.44 -4.09 7.04
CA ARG A 300 19.23 -3.51 7.61
C ARG A 300 19.27 -2.00 7.48
N VAL A 301 18.13 -1.44 7.08
CA VAL A 301 17.84 -0.01 7.23
C VAL A 301 16.77 0.14 8.30
N ALA A 302 17.08 0.79 9.40
CA ALA A 302 16.15 1.04 10.48
C ALA A 302 16.59 2.25 11.30
N ASN A 303 15.63 3.06 11.75
CA ASN A 303 15.89 4.20 12.63
C ASN A 303 16.99 5.14 12.11
N GLY A 304 17.05 5.33 10.78
CA GLY A 304 18.01 6.23 10.12
C GLY A 304 19.42 5.70 10.09
N GLN A 305 19.60 4.42 10.43
CA GLN A 305 20.85 3.72 10.25
C GLN A 305 20.69 2.70 9.13
N MET A 306 21.68 2.68 8.25
CA MET A 306 21.88 1.66 7.25
C MET A 306 23.17 0.92 7.57
N ASN A 307 23.07 -0.38 7.66
CA ASN A 307 24.21 -1.28 7.75
C ASN A 307 24.02 -2.36 6.69
N ILE A 308 24.77 -2.26 5.60
CA ILE A 308 24.81 -3.25 4.52
C ILE A 308 26.19 -3.89 4.52
N THR A 309 26.22 -5.20 4.40
CA THR A 309 27.43 -6.02 4.40
C THR A 309 27.55 -6.72 3.06
N ALA A 310 28.77 -6.74 2.50
CA ALA A 310 29.14 -7.50 1.32
C ALA A 310 28.22 -7.31 0.10
N THR A 311 27.74 -6.08 -0.16
CA THR A 311 26.93 -5.75 -1.34
C THR A 311 27.80 -5.28 -2.50
N THR A 312 27.39 -5.57 -3.74
CA THR A 312 28.05 -5.01 -4.92
C THR A 312 27.60 -3.57 -5.17
N LEU A 313 28.46 -2.75 -5.77
CA LEU A 313 28.06 -1.38 -6.12
C LEU A 313 26.93 -1.36 -7.13
N LYS A 314 26.85 -2.31 -8.06
CA LYS A 314 25.70 -2.40 -8.98
C LYS A 314 24.37 -2.59 -8.25
N ASN A 315 24.32 -3.44 -7.22
CA ASN A 315 23.10 -3.63 -6.44
C ASN A 315 22.71 -2.37 -5.68
N LEU A 316 23.70 -1.66 -5.13
CA LEU A 316 23.45 -0.38 -4.49
C LEU A 316 22.97 0.67 -5.51
N PHE A 317 23.55 0.71 -6.70
CA PHE A 317 23.16 1.65 -7.76
C PHE A 317 21.75 1.39 -8.26
N SER A 318 21.39 0.12 -8.42
CA SER A 318 20.03 -0.30 -8.79
C SER A 318 19.00 0.24 -7.81
N PHE A 319 19.28 0.20 -6.50
CA PHE A 319 18.44 0.80 -5.47
C PHE A 319 18.42 2.34 -5.55
N VAL A 320 19.60 2.97 -5.69
CA VAL A 320 19.78 4.42 -5.58
C VAL A 320 19.25 5.20 -6.80
N TRP A 321 19.39 4.66 -8.02
CA TRP A 321 18.91 5.27 -9.26
C TRP A 321 17.65 4.60 -9.84
N ASP A 322 17.09 3.63 -9.12
CA ASP A 322 15.84 2.94 -9.44
C ASP A 322 15.83 2.32 -10.85
N PHE A 323 16.72 1.36 -11.06
CA PHE A 323 16.70 0.51 -12.26
C PHE A 323 16.81 -0.95 -11.85
N ASN A 324 16.29 -1.87 -12.67
CA ASN A 324 16.37 -3.30 -12.37
C ASN A 324 17.74 -3.85 -12.79
N SER A 325 18.55 -4.30 -11.83
CA SER A 325 19.90 -4.83 -12.10
C SER A 325 19.93 -6.12 -12.91
N ASN A 326 18.79 -6.80 -13.09
CA ASN A 326 18.69 -7.99 -13.94
C ASN A 326 18.63 -7.66 -15.44
N ASP A 327 18.36 -6.40 -15.82
CA ASP A 327 18.48 -5.95 -17.21
C ASP A 327 19.79 -5.16 -17.40
N PRO A 328 20.85 -5.77 -17.93
CA PRO A 328 22.12 -5.07 -18.13
C PRO A 328 22.02 -3.93 -19.14
N GLN A 329 20.94 -3.81 -19.91
CA GLN A 329 20.74 -2.71 -20.86
C GLN A 329 20.33 -1.40 -20.17
N LEU A 330 19.87 -1.44 -18.92
CA LEU A 330 19.42 -0.27 -18.15
C LEU A 330 20.56 0.51 -17.50
N LEU A 331 21.79 -0.02 -17.53
CA LEU A 331 23.00 0.63 -17.06
C LEU A 331 24.09 0.57 -18.13
N ALA A 332 24.39 1.72 -18.72
CA ALA A 332 25.43 1.87 -19.72
C ALA A 332 26.79 2.21 -19.12
N ASN A 333 27.84 1.77 -19.80
CA ASN A 333 29.25 2.05 -19.46
C ASN A 333 29.67 1.58 -18.05
N ALA A 334 28.95 0.61 -17.48
CA ALA A 334 29.30 0.01 -16.21
C ALA A 334 30.63 -0.75 -16.29
N PRO A 335 31.66 -0.37 -15.48
CA PRO A 335 32.87 -1.18 -15.36
C PRO A 335 32.56 -2.56 -14.77
N ALA A 336 33.30 -3.58 -15.21
CA ALA A 336 33.06 -4.97 -14.80
C ALA A 336 33.25 -5.22 -13.29
N TRP A 337 33.98 -4.36 -12.59
CA TRP A 337 34.21 -4.45 -11.15
C TRP A 337 32.96 -4.11 -10.32
N LEU A 338 32.00 -3.33 -10.87
CA LEU A 338 30.72 -3.02 -10.19
C LEU A 338 29.89 -4.25 -9.82
N ASP A 339 30.04 -5.33 -10.60
CA ASP A 339 29.35 -6.62 -10.42
C ASP A 339 30.10 -7.59 -9.49
N LYS A 340 31.37 -7.31 -9.17
CA LYS A 340 32.27 -8.25 -8.49
C LYS A 340 32.67 -7.75 -7.11
N ASP A 341 33.03 -6.47 -7.03
CA ASP A 341 33.59 -5.90 -5.83
C ASP A 341 32.50 -5.66 -4.82
N LYS A 342 32.76 -6.13 -3.60
CA LYS A 342 31.82 -6.08 -2.49
C LYS A 342 32.28 -5.05 -1.49
N PHE A 343 31.33 -4.29 -0.98
CA PHE A 343 31.57 -3.24 -0.01
C PHE A 343 30.63 -3.40 1.18
N ASP A 344 31.14 -3.03 2.35
CA ASP A 344 30.38 -2.78 3.56
C ASP A 344 30.04 -1.30 3.61
N PHE A 345 28.75 -0.99 3.79
CA PHE A 345 28.22 0.36 3.92
C PHE A 345 27.61 0.52 5.29
N PHE A 346 28.11 1.49 6.04
CA PHE A 346 27.43 1.98 7.23
C PHE A 346 27.11 3.45 7.03
N ALA A 347 25.88 3.85 7.32
CA ALA A 347 25.48 5.24 7.24
C ALA A 347 24.45 5.55 8.34
N LYS A 348 24.64 6.65 9.06
CA LYS A 348 23.74 7.14 10.10
C LYS A 348 23.28 8.54 9.74
N ALA A 349 21.99 8.70 9.54
CA ALA A 349 21.36 9.97 9.24
C ALA A 349 21.00 10.71 10.54
N VAL A 350 21.00 12.05 10.48
CA VAL A 350 20.48 12.86 11.58
C VAL A 350 18.96 12.69 11.66
N MET A 351 18.49 12.15 12.78
CA MET A 351 17.06 12.01 13.04
C MET A 351 16.49 13.29 13.67
N PRO A 352 15.33 13.80 13.22
CA PRO A 352 14.65 14.84 13.96
C PRO A 352 14.23 14.31 15.35
N GLU A 353 14.14 15.22 16.32
CA GLU A 353 13.67 14.88 17.66
C GLU A 353 12.26 14.28 17.61
N GLN A 354 12.06 13.17 18.32
CA GLN A 354 10.77 12.51 18.36
C GLN A 354 9.76 13.37 19.09
N ILE A 355 8.66 13.72 18.41
CA ILE A 355 7.58 14.48 19.03
C ILE A 355 6.64 13.50 19.76
N PRO A 356 6.38 13.68 21.07
CA PRO A 356 5.46 12.83 21.82
C PRO A 356 4.08 12.75 21.16
N GLY A 357 3.54 11.53 21.04
CA GLY A 357 2.23 11.29 20.43
C GLY A 357 2.22 11.19 18.91
N ARG A 358 3.36 11.42 18.23
CA ARG A 358 3.50 11.15 16.79
C ARG A 358 4.21 9.80 16.55
N PRO A 359 3.94 9.11 15.43
CA PRO A 359 4.74 7.97 15.00
C PRO A 359 6.23 8.35 14.83
N PRO A 360 7.16 7.40 15.01
CA PRO A 360 8.56 7.63 14.71
C PRO A 360 8.78 8.12 13.28
N VAL A 361 9.61 9.15 13.11
CA VAL A 361 10.06 9.56 11.77
C VAL A 361 10.85 8.41 11.17
N GLN A 362 10.26 7.73 10.19
CA GLN A 362 10.98 6.78 9.35
C GLN A 362 11.57 7.55 8.18
N PHE A 363 12.85 7.30 7.88
CA PHE A 363 13.44 7.73 6.62
C PHE A 363 12.77 6.94 5.51
N TYR A 364 11.94 7.61 4.72
CA TYR A 364 11.38 7.03 3.53
C TYR A 364 12.47 6.88 2.48
N GLU A 365 12.27 5.91 1.59
CA GLU A 365 13.29 5.55 0.60
C GLU A 365 13.71 6.73 -0.28
N VAL A 366 12.85 7.71 -0.55
CA VAL A 366 13.15 8.82 -1.45
C VAL A 366 14.24 9.74 -0.89
N GLU A 367 14.07 10.29 0.32
CA GLU A 367 15.11 11.15 0.91
C GLU A 367 16.39 10.35 1.16
N PHE A 368 16.23 9.11 1.63
CA PHE A 368 17.37 8.24 1.92
C PHE A 368 18.17 7.89 0.65
N ARG A 369 17.50 7.62 -0.48
CA ARG A 369 18.14 7.42 -1.80
C ARG A 369 18.86 8.69 -2.25
N GLN A 370 18.31 9.88 -2.02
CA GLN A 370 18.98 11.13 -2.38
C GLN A 370 20.27 11.35 -1.57
N MET A 371 20.25 11.05 -0.26
CA MET A 371 21.47 11.08 0.57
C MET A 371 22.53 10.10 0.06
N LEU A 372 22.11 8.89 -0.32
CA LEU A 372 22.99 7.89 -0.92
C LEU A 372 23.50 8.31 -2.30
N GLN A 373 22.70 8.98 -3.13
CA GLN A 373 23.16 9.54 -4.41
C GLN A 373 24.33 10.49 -4.16
N THR A 374 24.16 11.47 -3.27
CA THR A 374 25.21 12.43 -2.92
C THR A 374 26.44 11.72 -2.37
N LEU A 375 26.27 10.79 -1.42
CA LEU A 375 27.38 10.05 -0.83
C LEU A 375 28.17 9.25 -1.89
N LEU A 376 27.48 8.53 -2.79
CA LEU A 376 28.15 7.71 -3.80
C LEU A 376 28.79 8.55 -4.90
N MET A 377 28.17 9.66 -5.28
CA MET A 377 28.76 10.63 -6.22
C MET A 377 30.04 11.24 -5.66
N ASP A 378 30.06 11.60 -4.38
CA ASP A 378 31.26 12.13 -3.74
C ASP A 378 32.32 11.05 -3.53
N ARG A 379 31.98 9.95 -2.86
CA ARG A 379 32.96 8.93 -2.47
C ARG A 379 33.60 8.21 -3.65
N PHE A 380 32.87 7.97 -4.73
CA PHE A 380 33.43 7.32 -5.92
C PHE A 380 33.70 8.31 -7.06
N GLN A 381 33.69 9.62 -6.76
CA GLN A 381 33.86 10.70 -7.74
C GLN A 381 32.94 10.54 -8.97
N MET A 382 31.77 9.96 -8.75
CA MET A 382 30.93 9.45 -9.82
C MET A 382 30.15 10.56 -10.52
N LYS A 383 30.07 10.44 -11.85
CA LYS A 383 29.24 11.25 -12.73
C LYS A 383 28.33 10.34 -13.54
N VAL A 384 27.04 10.67 -13.54
CA VAL A 384 26.02 9.92 -14.27
C VAL A 384 25.03 10.87 -14.94
N HIS A 385 24.44 10.43 -16.03
CA HIS A 385 23.28 11.06 -16.65
C HIS A 385 22.30 10.00 -17.16
N ARG A 386 21.12 10.45 -17.60
CA ARG A 386 20.14 9.61 -18.29
C ARG A 386 20.05 10.01 -19.75
N GLU A 387 20.00 9.04 -20.64
CA GLU A 387 19.75 9.26 -22.07
C GLU A 387 18.86 8.15 -22.63
N ASP A 388 18.17 8.43 -23.74
CA ASP A 388 17.36 7.42 -24.42
C ASP A 388 18.24 6.53 -25.29
N ARG A 389 18.25 5.22 -25.02
CA ARG A 389 18.96 4.22 -25.81
C ARG A 389 18.00 3.20 -26.41
N PRO A 390 18.26 2.70 -27.65
CA PRO A 390 17.48 1.62 -28.24
C PRO A 390 17.81 0.29 -27.56
N ILE A 391 17.04 -0.07 -26.53
CA ILE A 391 17.16 -1.34 -25.81
C ILE A 391 15.98 -2.25 -26.13
N PHE A 392 16.12 -3.54 -25.84
CA PHE A 392 14.99 -4.45 -25.97
C PHE A 392 13.96 -4.22 -24.85
N ALA A 393 12.71 -4.00 -25.24
CA ALA A 393 11.57 -3.87 -24.34
C ALA A 393 10.36 -4.61 -24.94
N TYR A 394 9.31 -4.77 -24.13
CA TYR A 394 8.11 -5.51 -24.55
C TYR A 394 6.97 -4.58 -24.99
N LYS A 395 6.16 -5.11 -25.89
CA LYS A 395 4.80 -4.66 -26.18
C LYS A 395 3.81 -5.82 -26.12
N MET A 396 2.55 -5.52 -25.83
CA MET A 396 1.44 -6.46 -25.86
C MET A 396 0.70 -6.35 -27.18
N VAL A 397 0.40 -7.49 -27.79
CA VAL A 397 -0.41 -7.60 -29.00
C VAL A 397 -1.52 -8.62 -28.74
N ALA A 398 -2.73 -8.37 -29.23
CA ALA A 398 -3.84 -9.31 -29.12
C ALA A 398 -3.55 -10.59 -29.93
N ASP A 399 -3.77 -11.76 -29.32
CA ASP A 399 -3.62 -13.08 -29.92
C ASP A 399 -4.72 -14.01 -29.40
N HIS A 400 -5.90 -13.95 -30.04
CA HIS A 400 -7.14 -14.57 -29.58
C HIS A 400 -7.51 -14.21 -28.12
N PRO A 401 -7.77 -12.92 -27.81
CA PRO A 401 -8.00 -12.45 -26.45
C PRO A 401 -9.09 -13.21 -25.69
N LYS A 402 -8.76 -13.63 -24.47
CA LYS A 402 -9.63 -14.34 -23.52
C LYS A 402 -9.86 -13.45 -22.29
N LEU A 403 -10.57 -12.35 -22.49
CA LEU A 403 -10.75 -11.31 -21.48
C LEU A 403 -12.23 -11.10 -21.16
N THR A 404 -12.53 -10.89 -19.88
CA THR A 404 -13.86 -10.52 -19.42
C THR A 404 -13.98 -9.01 -19.41
N LYS A 405 -14.97 -8.44 -20.11
CA LYS A 405 -15.23 -6.99 -20.03
C LYS A 405 -15.67 -6.63 -18.61
N ALA A 406 -15.09 -5.57 -18.06
CA ALA A 406 -15.46 -5.08 -16.75
C ALA A 406 -16.71 -4.18 -16.81
N ASP A 407 -17.35 -4.02 -15.66
CA ASP A 407 -18.31 -2.95 -15.43
C ASP A 407 -17.55 -1.61 -15.37
N PRO A 408 -17.80 -0.66 -16.30
CA PRO A 408 -17.06 0.59 -16.38
C PRO A 408 -17.30 1.51 -15.18
N THR A 409 -18.32 1.24 -14.36
CA THR A 409 -18.61 1.99 -13.13
C THR A 409 -17.78 1.54 -11.93
N LYS A 410 -17.10 0.38 -12.03
CA LYS A 410 -16.22 -0.12 -10.96
C LYS A 410 -14.87 0.56 -11.02
N ARG A 411 -14.20 0.72 -9.87
CA ARG A 411 -12.85 1.29 -9.83
C ARG A 411 -11.82 0.29 -10.37
N THR A 412 -10.81 0.83 -11.07
CA THR A 412 -9.65 0.04 -11.46
C THR A 412 -8.86 -0.31 -10.21
N HIS A 413 -8.54 -1.59 -10.01
CA HIS A 413 -7.63 -2.02 -8.96
C HIS A 413 -6.93 -3.32 -9.36
N CYS A 414 -5.74 -3.54 -8.83
CA CYS A 414 -5.00 -4.79 -8.97
C CYS A 414 -4.43 -5.23 -7.63
N LYS A 415 -4.43 -6.54 -7.38
CA LYS A 415 -3.85 -7.12 -6.16
C LYS A 415 -3.21 -8.47 -6.45
N GLN A 416 -2.28 -8.86 -5.59
CA GLN A 416 -1.88 -10.26 -5.46
C GLN A 416 -2.99 -11.05 -4.76
N GLY A 417 -3.31 -12.22 -5.28
CA GLY A 417 -4.26 -13.14 -4.66
C GLY A 417 -5.45 -13.50 -5.54
N PRO A 418 -6.34 -14.36 -5.01
CA PRO A 418 -7.42 -14.94 -5.78
C PRO A 418 -8.38 -13.89 -6.32
N GLY A 419 -9.05 -14.29 -7.40
CA GLY A 419 -10.14 -13.54 -8.01
C GLY A 419 -11.36 -13.42 -7.09
N PRO A 420 -12.44 -12.75 -7.54
CA PRO A 420 -13.69 -12.66 -6.80
C PRO A 420 -14.33 -14.02 -6.44
N ASP A 421 -13.98 -15.09 -7.15
CA ASP A 421 -14.45 -16.45 -6.89
C ASP A 421 -13.69 -17.16 -5.75
N GLY A 422 -12.66 -16.52 -5.19
CA GLY A 422 -11.84 -17.04 -4.10
C GLY A 422 -10.90 -18.18 -4.48
N LYS A 423 -10.83 -18.56 -5.78
CA LYS A 423 -9.97 -19.67 -6.22
C LYS A 423 -8.54 -19.21 -6.39
N ASP A 424 -7.62 -19.96 -5.79
CA ASP A 424 -6.18 -19.73 -5.91
C ASP A 424 -5.50 -20.92 -6.61
N PRO A 425 -5.11 -20.79 -7.90
CA PRO A 425 -4.47 -21.87 -8.64
C PRO A 425 -3.10 -22.28 -8.07
N ARG A 426 -2.48 -21.45 -7.22
CA ARG A 426 -1.19 -21.76 -6.57
C ARG A 426 -1.33 -22.87 -5.52
N VAL A 427 -2.53 -23.10 -5.01
CA VAL A 427 -2.82 -24.21 -4.08
C VAL A 427 -2.71 -25.56 -4.80
N VAL A 428 -3.15 -25.61 -6.07
CA VAL A 428 -3.12 -26.83 -6.89
C VAL A 428 -1.78 -26.99 -7.57
N ASN A 429 -1.20 -25.90 -8.07
CA ASN A 429 0.13 -25.88 -8.68
C ASN A 429 1.07 -24.98 -7.87
N PRO A 430 1.87 -25.55 -6.94
CA PRO A 430 2.78 -24.78 -6.10
C PRO A 430 3.97 -24.16 -6.86
N MET A 431 4.18 -24.51 -8.14
CA MET A 431 5.18 -23.83 -8.98
C MET A 431 4.74 -22.42 -9.40
N LEU A 432 3.44 -22.11 -9.32
CA LEU A 432 2.94 -20.76 -9.53
C LEU A 432 3.21 -19.92 -8.28
N THR A 433 4.00 -18.86 -8.41
CA THR A 433 4.40 -18.01 -7.27
C THR A 433 3.74 -16.65 -7.29
N ALA A 434 3.08 -16.29 -8.39
CA ALA A 434 2.37 -15.02 -8.55
C ALA A 434 0.94 -15.27 -9.05
N LEU A 435 0.01 -14.44 -8.57
CA LEU A 435 -1.38 -14.44 -8.96
C LEU A 435 -1.90 -13.00 -8.94
N LEU A 436 -1.90 -12.35 -10.10
CA LEU A 436 -2.39 -10.99 -10.26
C LEU A 436 -3.87 -11.02 -10.61
N THR A 437 -4.70 -10.43 -9.77
CA THR A 437 -6.11 -10.17 -10.06
C THR A 437 -6.31 -8.67 -10.25
N CYS A 438 -6.90 -8.30 -11.38
CA CYS A 438 -7.24 -6.92 -11.70
C CYS A 438 -8.72 -6.78 -12.06
N GLN A 439 -9.32 -5.67 -11.65
CA GLN A 439 -10.66 -5.26 -12.04
C GLN A 439 -10.60 -3.97 -12.85
N ASN A 440 -11.48 -3.87 -13.85
CA ASN A 440 -11.65 -2.70 -14.71
C ASN A 440 -10.32 -2.08 -15.19
N ILE A 441 -9.37 -2.93 -15.60
CA ILE A 441 -8.05 -2.48 -16.07
C ILE A 441 -8.01 -2.38 -17.59
N THR A 442 -7.47 -1.28 -18.12
CA THR A 442 -7.16 -1.14 -19.55
C THR A 442 -5.85 -1.87 -19.90
N MET A 443 -5.65 -2.23 -21.17
CA MET A 443 -4.39 -2.90 -21.58
C MET A 443 -3.17 -2.01 -21.36
N LYS A 444 -3.27 -0.69 -21.60
CA LYS A 444 -2.23 0.27 -21.21
C LYS A 444 -1.88 0.18 -19.71
N GLN A 445 -2.87 0.20 -18.83
CA GLN A 445 -2.65 0.11 -17.39
C GLN A 445 -2.08 -1.26 -17.00
N LEU A 446 -2.53 -2.35 -17.62
CA LEU A 446 -1.96 -3.68 -17.38
C LEU A 446 -0.46 -3.69 -17.69
N GLY A 447 -0.05 -3.06 -18.78
CA GLY A 447 1.36 -2.96 -19.16
C GLY A 447 2.23 -2.20 -18.14
N GLU A 448 1.64 -1.21 -17.45
CA GLU A 448 2.27 -0.49 -16.34
C GLU A 448 2.26 -1.32 -15.04
N GLN A 449 1.23 -2.13 -14.80
CA GLN A 449 1.18 -3.00 -13.62
C GLN A 449 2.16 -4.17 -13.73
N LEU A 450 2.42 -4.69 -14.94
CA LEU A 450 3.36 -5.79 -15.15
C LEU A 450 4.79 -5.46 -14.71
N THR A 451 5.24 -4.20 -14.81
CA THR A 451 6.54 -3.79 -14.26
C THR A 451 6.60 -3.92 -12.73
N GLN A 452 5.47 -3.73 -12.04
CA GLN A 452 5.40 -3.81 -10.59
C GLN A 452 5.23 -5.25 -10.08
N PHE A 453 4.41 -6.06 -10.76
CA PHE A 453 4.09 -7.41 -10.30
C PHE A 453 5.01 -8.49 -10.87
N ALA A 454 5.59 -8.29 -12.06
CA ALA A 454 6.41 -9.28 -12.74
C ALA A 454 7.87 -8.82 -12.88
N THR A 455 8.44 -8.31 -11.78
CA THR A 455 9.77 -7.67 -11.68
C THR A 455 10.96 -8.56 -12.09
N GLY A 456 10.76 -9.88 -12.17
CA GLY A 456 11.76 -10.81 -12.70
C GLY A 456 11.70 -11.00 -14.22
N TYR A 457 10.65 -10.52 -14.90
CA TYR A 457 10.45 -10.67 -16.35
C TYR A 457 10.40 -9.33 -17.07
N ILE A 458 9.79 -8.32 -16.46
CA ILE A 458 9.48 -7.03 -17.06
C ILE A 458 10.20 -5.94 -16.29
N TYR A 459 11.06 -5.21 -17.00
CA TYR A 459 11.95 -4.20 -16.42
C TYR A 459 11.68 -2.79 -16.96
N THR A 460 10.84 -2.68 -17.98
CA THR A 460 10.44 -1.43 -18.63
C THR A 460 8.94 -1.43 -18.90
N PRO A 461 8.26 -0.26 -18.92
CA PRO A 461 6.82 -0.21 -19.12
C PRO A 461 6.41 -0.86 -20.44
N VAL A 462 5.48 -1.81 -20.41
CA VAL A 462 5.05 -2.55 -21.60
C VAL A 462 4.11 -1.68 -22.44
N LEU A 463 4.36 -1.56 -23.75
CA LEU A 463 3.44 -0.83 -24.63
C LEU A 463 2.20 -1.65 -24.92
N ASP A 464 1.07 -0.95 -25.02
CA ASP A 464 -0.18 -1.52 -25.51
C ASP A 464 -0.30 -1.30 -27.02
N GLU A 465 -0.17 -2.38 -27.79
CA GLU A 465 -0.49 -2.46 -29.21
C GLU A 465 -1.57 -3.53 -29.47
N THR A 466 -2.43 -3.77 -28.46
CA THR A 466 -3.47 -4.79 -28.57
C THR A 466 -4.64 -4.34 -29.44
N GLY A 467 -4.86 -3.02 -29.56
CA GLY A 467 -6.06 -2.44 -30.17
C GLY A 467 -7.33 -2.62 -29.33
N LEU A 468 -7.22 -3.17 -28.11
CA LEU A 468 -8.35 -3.42 -27.23
C LEU A 468 -8.74 -2.15 -26.47
N THR A 469 -10.05 -1.86 -26.43
CA THR A 469 -10.59 -0.66 -25.79
C THR A 469 -11.51 -1.03 -24.63
N GLY A 470 -11.54 -0.18 -23.59
CA GLY A 470 -12.33 -0.42 -22.38
C GLY A 470 -11.52 -1.10 -21.28
N GLY A 471 -12.18 -1.37 -20.16
CA GLY A 471 -11.58 -2.07 -19.03
C GLY A 471 -11.99 -3.53 -18.97
N TYR A 472 -11.12 -4.34 -18.37
CA TYR A 472 -11.26 -5.79 -18.28
C TYR A 472 -11.05 -6.27 -16.86
N ASP A 473 -11.77 -7.33 -16.49
CA ASP A 473 -11.53 -8.11 -15.28
C ASP A 473 -10.69 -9.33 -15.66
N LEU A 474 -9.58 -9.54 -14.97
CA LEU A 474 -8.65 -10.62 -15.28
C LEU A 474 -7.96 -11.16 -14.04
N THR A 475 -7.58 -12.43 -14.12
CA THR A 475 -6.68 -13.10 -13.18
C THR A 475 -5.59 -13.79 -13.99
N LEU A 476 -4.33 -13.57 -13.60
CA LEU A 476 -3.15 -14.05 -14.30
C LEU A 476 -2.21 -14.72 -13.31
N ALA A 477 -1.83 -15.98 -13.55
CA ALA A 477 -0.94 -16.74 -12.69
C ALA A 477 0.35 -17.15 -13.42
N TRP A 478 1.50 -16.99 -12.78
CA TRP A 478 2.80 -17.40 -13.34
C TRP A 478 3.81 -17.78 -12.26
N SER A 479 4.86 -18.48 -12.67
CA SER A 479 6.02 -18.85 -11.86
C SER A 479 7.05 -17.74 -11.84
N SER A 480 7.81 -17.59 -10.75
CA SER A 480 8.84 -16.56 -10.67
C SER A 480 9.94 -16.78 -11.71
N ALA A 481 10.58 -15.68 -12.12
CA ALA A 481 11.72 -15.76 -13.03
C ALA A 481 12.87 -16.58 -12.42
N ALA A 482 13.07 -16.55 -11.10
CA ALA A 482 14.07 -17.33 -10.38
C ALA A 482 13.86 -18.85 -10.49
N LEU A 483 12.61 -19.30 -10.72
CA LEU A 483 12.28 -20.71 -10.97
C LEU A 483 12.34 -21.09 -12.46
N THR A 484 12.57 -20.12 -13.34
CA THR A 484 12.50 -20.30 -14.80
C THR A 484 13.74 -19.76 -15.50
N ILE A 485 13.74 -18.48 -15.86
CA ILE A 485 14.72 -17.85 -16.74
C ILE A 485 15.93 -17.22 -16.01
N LEU A 486 15.86 -17.04 -14.69
CA LEU A 486 16.92 -16.47 -13.84
C LEU A 486 17.47 -17.49 -12.83
N ARG A 487 17.49 -18.78 -13.17
CA ARG A 487 18.00 -19.83 -12.26
C ARG A 487 19.51 -19.68 -12.07
N PRO A 488 20.03 -19.75 -10.83
CA PRO A 488 21.47 -19.82 -10.62
C PRO A 488 22.03 -21.09 -11.26
N PRO A 489 23.26 -21.06 -11.81
CA PRO A 489 23.90 -22.25 -12.35
C PRO A 489 24.08 -23.30 -11.24
N PRO A 490 24.03 -24.60 -11.57
CA PRO A 490 24.26 -25.65 -10.58
C PRO A 490 25.71 -25.57 -10.04
N PRO A 491 25.96 -26.03 -8.79
CA PRO A 491 27.31 -26.16 -8.27
C PRO A 491 28.20 -26.99 -9.21
N PRO A 492 29.52 -26.73 -9.26
CA PRO A 492 30.44 -27.51 -10.10
C PRO A 492 30.29 -29.01 -9.86
N GLY A 493 30.09 -29.77 -10.94
CA GLY A 493 29.94 -31.23 -10.90
C GLY A 493 28.50 -31.74 -10.69
N GLN A 494 27.50 -30.86 -10.59
CA GLN A 494 26.09 -31.25 -10.57
C GLN A 494 25.42 -31.00 -11.92
N PRO A 495 24.53 -31.91 -12.38
CA PRO A 495 23.78 -31.73 -13.61
C PRO A 495 22.77 -30.59 -13.47
N GLU A 496 22.51 -29.90 -14.58
CA GLU A 496 21.47 -28.88 -14.63
C GLU A 496 20.08 -29.54 -14.56
N GLU A 497 19.34 -29.28 -13.49
CA GLU A 497 17.97 -29.80 -13.35
C GLU A 497 17.06 -29.17 -14.41
N ALA A 498 16.24 -29.98 -15.08
CA ALA A 498 15.24 -29.48 -16.02
C ALA A 498 14.21 -28.58 -15.31
N LEU A 499 13.63 -27.63 -16.05
CA LEU A 499 12.48 -26.87 -15.54
C LEU A 499 11.34 -27.84 -15.22
N SER A 500 10.67 -27.64 -14.08
CA SER A 500 9.43 -28.35 -13.81
C SER A 500 8.45 -28.09 -14.95
N ALA A 501 7.84 -29.15 -15.50
CA ALA A 501 6.83 -29.04 -16.54
C ALA A 501 5.62 -28.18 -16.10
N ASP A 502 5.44 -28.02 -14.78
CA ASP A 502 4.36 -27.25 -14.17
C ASP A 502 4.71 -25.76 -13.99
N ALA A 503 5.95 -25.34 -14.28
CA ALA A 503 6.35 -23.94 -14.24
C ALA A 503 5.83 -23.18 -15.47
N VAL A 504 5.21 -22.02 -15.24
CA VAL A 504 4.62 -21.20 -16.32
C VAL A 504 5.30 -19.85 -16.36
N THR A 505 5.95 -19.52 -17.48
CA THR A 505 6.55 -18.18 -17.66
C THR A 505 5.47 -17.11 -17.77
N LEU A 506 5.81 -15.85 -17.47
CA LEU A 506 4.87 -14.74 -17.69
C LEU A 506 4.38 -14.69 -19.15
N TYR A 507 5.27 -14.93 -20.12
CA TYR A 507 4.93 -14.87 -21.55
C TYR A 507 3.92 -15.95 -21.93
N ASP A 508 4.12 -17.18 -21.44
CA ASP A 508 3.16 -18.28 -21.58
C ASP A 508 1.83 -17.98 -20.90
N ALA A 509 1.87 -17.42 -19.69
CA ALA A 509 0.67 -17.06 -18.93
C ALA A 509 -0.16 -16.02 -19.70
N MET A 510 0.47 -14.94 -20.17
CA MET A 510 -0.18 -13.90 -20.97
C MET A 510 -0.85 -14.48 -22.22
N GLN A 511 -0.15 -15.35 -22.96
CA GLN A 511 -0.68 -15.91 -24.20
C GLN A 511 -1.78 -16.95 -23.91
N LYS A 512 -1.53 -17.92 -23.04
CA LYS A 512 -2.44 -19.06 -22.82
C LYS A 512 -3.69 -18.68 -22.03
N GLN A 513 -3.54 -17.83 -21.00
CA GLN A 513 -4.61 -17.44 -20.09
C GLN A 513 -5.40 -16.24 -20.60
N LEU A 514 -4.72 -15.21 -21.14
CA LEU A 514 -5.38 -13.97 -21.56
C LEU A 514 -5.50 -13.82 -23.08
N GLY A 515 -4.83 -14.64 -23.88
CA GLY A 515 -4.79 -14.45 -25.34
C GLY A 515 -4.07 -13.15 -25.73
N ILE A 516 -3.06 -12.77 -24.97
CA ILE A 516 -2.23 -11.59 -25.22
C ILE A 516 -0.78 -12.05 -25.40
N ARG A 517 -0.18 -11.70 -26.54
CA ARG A 517 1.21 -12.05 -26.84
C ARG A 517 2.15 -10.92 -26.45
N MET A 518 3.23 -11.27 -25.77
CA MET A 518 4.33 -10.37 -25.44
C MET A 518 5.35 -10.40 -26.58
N VAL A 519 5.59 -9.25 -27.22
CA VAL A 519 6.53 -9.12 -28.33
C VAL A 519 7.72 -8.28 -27.90
N LYS A 520 8.92 -8.82 -28.03
CA LYS A 520 10.17 -8.12 -27.74
C LYS A 520 10.60 -7.32 -28.95
N GLU A 521 10.90 -6.03 -28.76
CA GLU A 521 11.38 -5.14 -29.82
C GLU A 521 12.41 -4.15 -29.28
N LYS A 522 13.25 -3.59 -30.16
CA LYS A 522 14.13 -2.49 -29.78
C LYS A 522 13.37 -1.17 -29.84
N ARG A 523 13.43 -0.38 -28.77
CA ARG A 523 12.89 0.99 -28.75
C ARG A 523 13.65 1.89 -27.79
N PRO A 524 13.57 3.23 -27.98
CA PRO A 524 14.17 4.17 -27.05
C PRO A 524 13.59 4.01 -25.64
N VAL A 525 14.47 3.81 -24.67
CA VAL A 525 14.15 3.82 -23.23
C VAL A 525 15.22 4.63 -22.52
N SER A 526 14.83 5.40 -21.51
CA SER A 526 15.76 6.13 -20.65
C SER A 526 16.64 5.16 -19.85
N VAL A 527 17.93 5.18 -20.14
CA VAL A 527 18.98 4.35 -19.55
C VAL A 527 19.87 5.22 -18.68
N LEU A 528 20.35 4.68 -17.55
CA LEU A 528 21.38 5.35 -16.74
C LEU A 528 22.74 5.12 -17.38
N VAL A 529 23.49 6.19 -17.60
CA VAL A 529 24.85 6.16 -18.17
C VAL A 529 25.85 6.56 -17.09
N ILE A 530 26.88 5.75 -16.90
CA ILE A 530 28.04 6.13 -16.10
C ILE A 530 29.02 6.88 -16.99
N ASP A 531 29.22 8.16 -16.70
CA ASP A 531 30.21 9.00 -17.38
C ASP A 531 31.60 8.80 -16.78
N HIS A 532 31.64 8.66 -15.45
CA HIS A 532 32.86 8.45 -14.70
C HIS A 532 32.55 7.82 -13.34
N ILE A 533 33.43 6.94 -12.87
CA ILE A 533 33.41 6.35 -11.54
C ILE A 533 34.80 5.81 -11.21
N GLU A 534 35.26 6.05 -9.98
CA GLU A 534 36.48 5.44 -9.44
C GLU A 534 36.16 4.12 -8.75
N GLU A 535 37.07 3.14 -8.82
CA GLU A 535 36.90 1.82 -8.16
C GLU A 535 37.09 1.91 -6.64
N THR A 536 38.04 2.75 -6.21
CA THR A 536 38.36 2.95 -4.80
C THR A 536 37.63 4.21 -4.29
N PRO A 537 36.83 4.13 -3.22
CA PRO A 537 36.20 5.31 -2.67
C PRO A 537 37.25 6.22 -1.99
N THR A 538 36.98 7.52 -1.95
CA THR A 538 37.78 8.47 -1.16
C THR A 538 37.85 8.03 0.31
N PRO A 539 38.91 8.39 1.06
CA PRO A 539 39.01 8.07 2.49
C PRO A 539 37.78 8.54 3.29
N ASN A 540 37.49 7.83 4.41
CA ASN A 540 36.31 8.11 5.24
C ASN A 540 36.37 9.40 6.02
#